data_AF-A4J3C7-F1
#
_entry.id   AF-A4J3C7-F1
#
_cell.length_a   1.000
_cell.length_b   1.000
_cell.length_c   1.000
_cell.angle_alpha   90.00
_cell.angle_beta   90.00
_cell.angle_gamma   90.00
#
_symmetry.space_group_name_H-M   'P 1'
#
loop_
_entity.id
_entity.type
_entity.pdbx_description
1 polymer ?
#
loop_
_entity_poly.entity_id
_entity_poly.type
_entity_poly.pdbx_seq_one_letter_code
_entity_poly.pdbx_strand_id
1 'polypeptide(L)'
;MTSSKQSEVQFNVRMASERIEDIVRSASEMEIQQDYTSVAGKEAIYIENSSLKHYKDGSSTDLLGGNYGDISFHISFNKVSDGILGYTVTGEIDGEHSYQISKDVWILKIEKITGNSGKAIIFKP
;
A
#
# COMPACT_ATOMS: atom_id res chain seq x y z
N MET A 1 3.14 27.97 10.54
CA MET A 1 2.97 26.59 11.04
C MET A 1 2.73 25.56 9.93
N THR A 2 2.68 25.95 8.66
CA THR A 2 2.46 25.08 7.48
C THR A 2 3.58 24.06 7.18
N SER A 3 4.83 24.36 7.54
CA SER A 3 5.97 23.43 7.28
C SER A 3 5.86 22.10 8.05
N SER A 4 5.20 22.08 9.21
CA SER A 4 5.13 20.88 10.07
C SER A 4 4.25 19.79 9.45
N LYS A 5 3.05 20.16 8.99
CA LYS A 5 2.09 19.23 8.36
C LYS A 5 2.66 18.63 7.09
N GLN A 6 3.30 19.45 6.24
CA GLN A 6 3.92 18.94 5.02
C GLN A 6 5.03 17.91 5.30
N SER A 7 5.89 18.17 6.30
CA SER A 7 6.94 17.22 6.69
C SER A 7 6.35 15.93 7.27
N GLU A 8 5.27 16.02 8.04
CA GLU A 8 4.55 14.87 8.58
C GLU A 8 3.96 13.99 7.46
N VAL A 9 3.29 14.58 6.47
CA VAL A 9 2.76 13.85 5.31
C VAL A 9 3.89 13.16 4.54
N GLN A 10 4.98 13.87 4.28
CA GLN A 10 6.14 13.30 3.58
C GLN A 10 6.75 12.11 4.31
N PHE A 11 6.93 12.24 5.62
CA PHE A 11 7.48 11.17 6.46
C PHE A 11 6.59 9.93 6.46
N ASN A 12 5.28 10.11 6.67
CA ASN A 12 4.34 9.00 6.74
C ASN A 12 4.16 8.28 5.38
N VAL A 13 4.12 9.02 4.26
CA VAL A 13 4.07 8.42 2.92
C VAL A 13 5.35 7.64 2.59
N ARG A 14 6.52 8.14 3.01
CA ARG A 14 7.79 7.39 2.87
C ARG A 14 7.77 6.10 3.66
N MET A 15 7.39 6.17 4.93
CA MET A 15 7.24 4.98 5.77
C MET A 15 6.24 3.98 5.18
N ALA A 16 5.09 4.45 4.67
CA ALA A 16 4.10 3.60 4.03
C ALA A 16 4.69 2.87 2.81
N SER A 17 5.40 3.60 1.94
CA SER A 17 6.06 3.01 0.78
C SER A 17 7.11 1.97 1.18
N GLU A 18 7.96 2.26 2.17
CA GLU A 18 8.97 1.31 2.66
C GLU A 18 8.31 0.05 3.23
N ARG A 19 7.23 0.20 4.03
CA ARG A 19 6.49 -0.94 4.60
C ARG A 19 5.81 -1.79 3.53
N ILE A 20 5.18 -1.17 2.54
CA ILE A 20 4.59 -1.90 1.39
C ILE A 20 5.67 -2.72 0.71
N GLU A 21 6.80 -2.09 0.39
CA GLU A 21 7.92 -2.73 -0.29
C GLU A 21 8.46 -3.93 0.50
N ASP A 22 8.67 -3.78 1.81
CA ASP A 22 9.15 -4.86 2.68
C ASP A 22 8.18 -6.05 2.72
N ILE A 23 6.88 -5.78 2.80
CA ILE A 23 5.84 -6.81 2.87
C ILE A 23 5.70 -7.56 1.54
N VAL A 24 5.65 -6.85 0.41
CA VAL A 24 5.37 -7.47 -0.88
C VAL A 24 6.56 -8.22 -1.47
N ARG A 25 7.78 -7.93 -1.01
CA ARG A 25 9.01 -8.56 -1.52
C ARG A 25 9.08 -10.06 -1.28
N SER A 26 8.41 -10.58 -0.25
CA SER A 26 8.37 -12.02 0.00
C SER A 26 7.28 -12.75 -0.77
N ALA A 27 6.36 -12.03 -1.42
CA ALA A 27 5.19 -12.64 -2.03
C ALA A 27 5.53 -13.69 -3.09
N SER A 28 4.84 -14.83 -3.02
CA SER A 28 4.93 -15.94 -3.98
C SER A 28 3.84 -15.85 -5.06
N GLU A 29 2.69 -15.29 -4.72
CA GLU A 29 1.56 -15.05 -5.62
C GLU A 29 0.93 -13.69 -5.31
N MET A 30 0.45 -12.95 -6.33
CA MET A 30 -0.23 -11.68 -6.13
C MET A 30 -1.40 -11.47 -7.10
N GLU A 31 -2.43 -10.81 -6.59
CA GLU A 31 -3.61 -10.37 -7.32
C GLU A 31 -3.89 -8.91 -7.00
N ILE A 32 -3.99 -8.08 -8.03
CA ILE A 32 -4.38 -6.67 -7.94
C ILE A 32 -5.89 -6.58 -8.14
N GLN A 33 -6.59 -5.96 -7.17
CA GLN A 33 -8.04 -5.78 -7.19
C GLN A 33 -8.42 -4.30 -7.02
N GLN A 34 -9.58 -3.93 -7.56
CA GLN A 34 -10.11 -2.57 -7.37
C GLN A 34 -10.45 -2.30 -5.92
N ASP A 35 -11.13 -3.25 -5.28
CA ASP A 35 -11.55 -3.19 -3.89
C ASP A 35 -11.09 -4.46 -3.17
N TYR A 36 -10.81 -4.34 -1.87
CA TYR A 36 -10.39 -5.47 -1.06
C TYR A 36 -11.55 -6.42 -0.78
N THR A 37 -11.33 -7.71 -1.04
CA THR A 37 -12.17 -8.80 -0.56
C THR A 37 -11.34 -9.73 0.30
N SER A 38 -11.80 -10.05 1.51
CA SER A 38 -11.09 -10.96 2.41
C SER A 38 -10.99 -12.36 1.81
N VAL A 39 -9.76 -12.89 1.74
CA VAL A 39 -9.48 -14.24 1.26
C VAL A 39 -8.71 -15.00 2.34
N ALA A 40 -9.25 -16.14 2.76
CA ALA A 40 -8.62 -16.97 3.80
C ALA A 40 -7.23 -17.44 3.37
N GLY A 41 -6.26 -17.37 4.29
CA GLY A 41 -4.88 -17.81 4.07
C GLY A 41 -4.06 -16.89 3.16
N LYS A 42 -4.54 -15.68 2.86
CA LYS A 42 -3.81 -14.65 2.13
C LYS A 42 -3.61 -13.41 2.97
N GLU A 43 -2.56 -12.66 2.67
CA GLU A 43 -2.34 -11.31 3.18
C GLU A 43 -2.86 -10.28 2.16
N ALA A 44 -3.12 -9.05 2.61
CA ALA A 44 -3.51 -7.97 1.70
C ALA A 44 -3.07 -6.59 2.17
N ILE A 45 -2.81 -5.69 1.23
CA ILE A 45 -2.65 -4.26 1.48
C ILE A 45 -3.75 -3.51 0.72
N TYR A 46 -4.47 -2.63 1.40
CA TYR A 46 -5.63 -1.93 0.86
C TYR A 46 -5.94 -0.64 1.63
N ILE A 47 -6.89 0.16 1.12
CA ILE A 47 -7.41 1.34 1.82
C ILE A 47 -8.78 1.03 2.42
N GLU A 48 -8.99 1.43 3.67
CA GLU A 48 -10.28 1.40 4.35
C GLU A 48 -10.46 2.70 5.13
N ASN A 49 -11.54 3.44 4.89
CA ASN A 49 -11.81 4.73 5.54
C ASN A 49 -10.61 5.71 5.50
N SER A 50 -9.95 5.81 4.34
CA SER A 50 -8.73 6.61 4.14
C SER A 50 -7.50 6.15 4.92
N SER A 51 -7.57 5.02 5.63
CA SER A 51 -6.44 4.40 6.31
C SER A 51 -5.82 3.31 5.44
N LEU A 52 -4.49 3.27 5.38
CA LEU A 52 -3.76 2.19 4.74
C LEU A 52 -3.70 0.98 5.69
N LYS A 53 -4.30 -0.13 5.27
CA LYS A 53 -4.46 -1.35 6.06
C LYS A 53 -3.55 -2.47 5.57
N HIS A 54 -3.12 -3.31 6.50
CA HIS A 54 -2.52 -4.62 6.24
C HIS A 54 -3.39 -5.70 6.88
N TYR A 55 -3.95 -6.56 6.04
CA TYR A 55 -4.63 -7.77 6.48
C TYR A 55 -3.64 -8.92 6.55
N LYS A 56 -3.57 -9.56 7.72
CA LYS A 56 -2.73 -10.72 7.98
C LYS A 56 -3.33 -11.59 9.07
N ASP A 57 -3.23 -12.90 8.91
CA ASP A 57 -3.64 -13.91 9.89
C ASP A 57 -5.08 -13.73 10.41
N GLY A 58 -6.00 -13.34 9.53
CA GLY A 58 -7.41 -13.15 9.90
C GLY A 58 -7.76 -11.77 10.46
N SER A 59 -6.79 -10.87 10.58
CA SER A 59 -6.96 -9.55 11.20
C SER A 59 -6.49 -8.42 10.29
N SER A 60 -7.17 -7.27 10.34
CA SER A 60 -6.75 -6.05 9.68
C SER A 60 -6.20 -5.05 10.68
N THR A 61 -5.04 -4.46 10.37
CA THR A 61 -4.38 -3.46 11.19
C THR A 61 -3.95 -2.27 10.34
N ASP A 62 -3.77 -1.10 10.97
CA ASP A 62 -3.16 0.03 10.29
C ASP A 62 -1.71 -0.31 9.94
N LEU A 63 -1.34 -0.16 8.67
CA LEU A 63 0.01 -0.48 8.19
C LEU A 63 1.10 0.28 8.96
N LEU A 64 0.79 1.51 9.39
CA LEU A 64 1.68 2.39 10.13
C LEU A 64 1.49 2.32 11.66
N GLY A 65 0.64 1.43 12.18
CA GLY A 65 0.43 1.27 13.63
C GLY A 65 -0.41 2.35 14.31
N GLY A 66 -1.24 3.09 13.56
CA GLY A 66 -2.30 3.95 14.10
C GLY A 66 -1.92 5.39 14.50
N ASN A 67 -0.63 5.78 14.41
CA ASN A 67 -0.14 7.11 14.81
C ASN A 67 0.35 7.96 13.61
N TYR A 68 -0.44 8.06 12.55
CA TYR A 68 -0.09 8.83 11.35
C TYR A 68 -0.84 10.16 11.22
N GLY A 69 -1.40 10.68 12.32
CA GLY A 69 -2.15 11.93 12.34
C GLY A 69 -3.43 11.89 11.50
N ASP A 70 -3.96 13.06 11.15
CA ASP A 70 -5.17 13.22 10.32
C ASP A 70 -4.88 13.05 8.81
N ILE A 71 -3.95 12.14 8.46
CA ILE A 71 -3.57 11.88 7.06
C ILE A 71 -4.57 10.94 6.41
N SER A 72 -5.15 11.37 5.30
CA SER A 72 -5.90 10.50 4.38
C SER A 72 -4.98 9.88 3.34
N PHE A 73 -4.89 8.56 3.33
CA PHE A 73 -4.11 7.80 2.36
C PHE A 73 -4.92 7.36 1.15
N HIS A 74 -4.23 7.34 0.02
CA HIS A 74 -4.68 6.76 -1.23
C HIS A 74 -3.56 5.86 -1.77
N ILE A 75 -3.95 4.77 -2.42
CA ILE A 75 -3.00 3.87 -3.05
C ILE A 75 -3.51 3.41 -4.41
N SER A 76 -2.60 3.27 -5.35
CA SER A 76 -2.84 2.58 -6.61
C SER A 76 -1.74 1.56 -6.83
N PHE A 77 -2.13 0.37 -7.26
CA PHE A 77 -1.25 -0.70 -7.66
C PHE A 77 -1.43 -0.92 -9.15
N ASN A 78 -0.34 -1.26 -9.84
CA ASN A 78 -0.34 -1.59 -11.24
C ASN A 78 0.66 -2.72 -11.52
N LYS A 79 0.24 -3.66 -12.36
CA LYS A 79 1.14 -4.67 -12.89
C LYS A 79 2.02 -4.03 -13.95
N VAL A 80 3.32 -3.97 -13.70
CA VAL A 80 4.31 -3.49 -14.70
C VAL A 80 4.76 -4.65 -15.59
N SER A 81 5.01 -5.82 -14.98
CA SER A 81 5.32 -7.08 -15.68
C SER A 81 4.97 -8.28 -14.80
N ASP A 82 5.26 -9.51 -15.25
CA ASP A 82 4.98 -10.74 -14.49
C ASP A 82 5.77 -10.87 -13.17
N GLY A 83 6.76 -10.00 -12.91
CA GLY A 83 7.55 -9.99 -11.68
C GLY A 83 7.76 -8.61 -11.05
N ILE A 84 7.10 -7.58 -11.58
CA ILE A 84 7.27 -6.19 -11.15
C ILE A 84 5.91 -5.60 -10.79
N LEU A 85 5.77 -5.22 -9.51
CA LEU A 85 4.65 -4.45 -9.01
C LEU A 85 5.01 -2.96 -9.02
N GLY A 86 4.25 -2.17 -9.76
CA GLY A 86 4.24 -0.72 -9.60
C GLY A 86 3.19 -0.32 -8.56
N TYR A 87 3.50 0.69 -7.76
CA TYR A 87 2.50 1.29 -6.90
C TYR A 87 2.76 2.79 -6.69
N THR A 88 1.70 3.52 -6.38
CA THR A 88 1.75 4.91 -5.93
C THR A 88 1.00 5.04 -4.61
N VAL A 89 1.66 5.61 -3.61
CA VAL A 89 1.04 5.99 -2.33
C VAL A 89 0.97 7.50 -2.27
N THR A 90 -0.22 8.02 -1.95
CA THR A 90 -0.46 9.44 -1.72
C THR A 90 -1.00 9.62 -0.30
N GLY A 91 -0.47 10.60 0.42
CA GLY A 91 -1.01 11.05 1.70
C GLY A 91 -1.43 12.50 1.59
N GLU A 92 -2.51 12.87 2.27
CA GLU A 92 -3.07 14.22 2.24
C GLU A 92 -3.60 14.66 3.62
N ILE A 93 -3.40 15.93 3.98
CA ILE A 93 -4.05 16.61 5.10
C ILE A 93 -4.76 17.86 4.58
N ASP A 94 -6.04 17.99 4.93
CA ASP A 94 -6.88 19.18 4.70
C ASP A 94 -7.00 19.66 3.24
N GLY A 95 -6.78 18.81 2.21
CA GLY A 95 -6.82 19.25 0.80
C GLY A 95 -5.61 20.06 0.32
N GLU A 96 -4.79 20.56 1.23
CA GLU A 96 -3.71 21.50 0.92
C GLU A 96 -2.32 20.86 0.98
N HIS A 97 -2.13 19.89 1.88
CA HIS A 97 -0.83 19.28 2.12
C HIS A 97 -0.86 17.87 1.58
N SER A 98 -0.36 17.67 0.36
CA SER A 98 -0.26 16.35 -0.24
C SER A 98 1.18 15.97 -0.52
N TYR A 99 1.44 14.67 -0.52
CA TYR A 99 2.69 14.11 -1.00
C TYR A 99 2.44 12.73 -1.58
N GLN A 100 3.16 12.41 -2.65
CA GLN A 100 3.05 11.11 -3.32
C GLN A 100 4.42 10.52 -3.60
N ILE A 101 4.49 9.20 -3.53
CA ILE A 101 5.63 8.39 -3.96
C ILE A 101 5.13 7.30 -4.89
N SER A 102 5.77 7.17 -6.05
CA SER A 102 5.58 6.04 -6.97
C SER A 102 6.85 5.19 -6.97
N LYS A 103 6.71 3.87 -6.90
CA LYS A 103 7.83 2.92 -6.98
C LYS A 103 7.45 1.70 -7.81
N ASP A 104 8.47 1.12 -8.43
CA ASP A 104 8.43 -0.23 -9.02
C ASP A 104 9.26 -1.17 -8.16
N VAL A 105 8.67 -2.28 -7.73
CA VAL A 105 9.30 -3.29 -6.88
C VAL A 105 9.39 -4.60 -7.65
N TRP A 106 10.62 -5.10 -7.79
CA TRP A 106 10.88 -6.45 -8.27
C TRP A 106 10.62 -7.46 -7.16
N ILE A 107 9.72 -8.41 -7.41
CA ILE A 107 9.37 -9.47 -6.47
C ILE A 107 10.06 -10.75 -6.93
N LEU A 108 11.14 -11.12 -6.25
CA LEU A 108 12.07 -12.17 -6.73
C LEU A 108 11.45 -13.57 -6.78
N LYS A 109 10.45 -13.83 -5.93
CA LYS A 109 9.84 -15.17 -5.76
C LYS A 109 8.47 -15.30 -6.39
N ILE A 110 7.97 -14.25 -7.06
CA ILE A 110 6.61 -14.28 -7.56
C ILE A 110 6.52 -15.13 -8.82
N GLU A 111 5.60 -16.09 -8.81
CA GLU A 111 5.31 -16.87 -10.00
C GLU A 111 4.52 -16.05 -11.02
N LYS A 112 3.58 -15.23 -10.50
CA LYS A 112 2.68 -14.42 -11.32
C LYS A 112 2.02 -13.30 -10.53
N ILE A 113 1.90 -12.14 -11.18
CA ILE A 113 0.98 -11.06 -10.80
C ILE A 113 -0.27 -11.14 -11.69
N THR A 114 -1.45 -11.19 -11.08
CA THR A 114 -2.75 -11.14 -11.75
C THR A 114 -3.45 -9.81 -11.49
N GLY A 115 -4.40 -9.42 -12.35
CA GLY A 115 -4.94 -8.06 -12.37
C GLY A 115 -3.99 -7.06 -13.04
N ASN A 116 -4.56 -5.95 -13.52
CA ASN A 116 -3.79 -4.91 -14.24
C ASN A 116 -3.55 -3.68 -13.36
N SER A 117 -4.58 -3.22 -12.68
CA SER A 117 -4.52 -2.09 -11.77
C SER A 117 -5.64 -2.16 -10.72
N GLY A 118 -5.45 -1.47 -9.60
CA GLY A 118 -6.40 -1.48 -8.49
C GLY A 118 -5.93 -0.72 -7.26
N LYS A 119 -6.71 -0.76 -6.18
CA LYS A 119 -6.39 -0.12 -4.89
C LYS A 119 -6.11 -1.12 -3.77
N ALA A 120 -6.19 -2.41 -4.09
CA ALA A 120 -5.84 -3.48 -3.19
C ALA A 120 -4.89 -4.47 -3.88
N ILE A 121 -4.01 -5.05 -3.09
CA ILE A 121 -3.27 -6.26 -3.45
C ILE A 121 -3.58 -7.35 -2.46
N ILE A 122 -3.81 -8.55 -2.96
CA ILE A 122 -3.98 -9.76 -2.18
C ILE A 122 -2.87 -10.71 -2.59
N PHE A 123 -2.13 -11.24 -1.63
CA PHE A 123 -0.94 -12.02 -1.91
C PHE A 123 -0.71 -13.14 -0.91
N LYS A 124 0.08 -14.12 -1.34
CA LYS A 124 0.60 -15.17 -0.48
C LYS A 124 2.05 -14.85 -0.16
N PRO A 125 2.46 -14.83 1.13
CA PRO A 125 3.83 -14.51 1.52
C PRO A 125 4.86 -15.58 1.08
#